data_AF-A0A8J3PZZ3-F1
#
_entry.id   AF-A0A8J3PZZ3-F1
#
_cell.length_a   1.000
_cell.length_b   1.000
_cell.length_c   1.000
_cell.angle_alpha   90.00
_cell.angle_beta   90.00
_cell.angle_gamma   90.00
#
_symmetry.space_group_name_H-M   'P 1'
#
loop_
_entity.id
_entity.type
_entity.pdbx_description
1 polymer ?
#
loop_
_entity_poly.entity_id
_entity_poly.type
_entity_poly.pdbx_seq_one_letter_code
_entity_poly.pdbx_strand_id
1 'polypeptide(L)'
;MLLYNSGMKRSLVLVLAAALLTPGCADGGCDLSKPSPEPSAIAGKERPIKIQPGRFAGLSGDEINAAVPVPGGHPSYTEQVLVGLRHKTLAMAGAIGETDAGRCDEDVVGRVGFTTRCTVTYEGVEVPWVVEITGTEQAVMPGGLDYTYTSQPLASVHTARSVYEGFAFQLAGMRDKYEGRCDQIPALFTAKPGQDTEYRCQLINAFCENDGYGFEWVDRRVHIDEKGGVTFAGV
;
A
#
# COMPACT_ATOMS: atom_id res chain seq x y z
N MET A 1 -82.76 -20.11 -61.10
CA MET A 1 -82.88 -21.59 -61.18
C MET A 1 -81.50 -22.16 -60.91
N LEU A 2 -81.44 -23.17 -60.05
CA LEU A 2 -80.24 -23.78 -59.46
C LEU A 2 -79.33 -24.51 -60.48
N LEU A 3 -78.14 -24.88 -59.97
CA LEU A 3 -77.25 -26.01 -60.32
C LEU A 3 -76.08 -25.71 -61.30
N TYR A 4 -74.87 -26.27 -61.20
CA TYR A 4 -74.11 -27.01 -60.17
C TYR A 4 -72.70 -27.30 -60.77
N ASN A 5 -71.65 -27.11 -59.96
CA ASN A 5 -70.37 -27.86 -59.87
C ASN A 5 -69.18 -27.79 -60.86
N SER A 6 -68.03 -27.54 -60.21
CA SER A 6 -66.78 -28.32 -60.17
C SER A 6 -65.76 -28.30 -61.33
N GLY A 7 -64.59 -27.76 -61.00
CA GLY A 7 -63.33 -27.90 -61.76
C GLY A 7 -62.13 -27.50 -60.90
N MET A 8 -61.86 -28.29 -59.85
CA MET A 8 -60.80 -28.12 -58.86
C MET A 8 -59.40 -28.37 -59.49
N LYS A 9 -58.62 -27.33 -59.75
CA LYS A 9 -57.19 -27.45 -60.07
C LYS A 9 -56.35 -27.18 -58.82
N ARG A 10 -55.83 -28.28 -58.26
CA ARG A 10 -54.77 -28.31 -57.25
C ARG A 10 -53.54 -27.57 -57.77
N SER A 11 -53.18 -26.46 -57.14
CA SER A 11 -51.84 -25.90 -57.23
C SER A 11 -51.18 -26.04 -55.86
N LEU A 12 -50.08 -26.79 -55.82
CA LEU A 12 -49.25 -26.99 -54.65
C LEU A 12 -48.78 -25.63 -54.11
N VAL A 13 -49.07 -25.34 -52.86
CA VAL A 13 -48.40 -24.30 -52.09
C VAL A 13 -47.11 -24.92 -51.54
N LEU A 14 -45.98 -24.59 -52.17
CA LEU A 14 -44.65 -24.81 -51.62
C LEU A 14 -44.46 -23.83 -50.44
N VAL A 15 -44.67 -24.31 -49.22
CA VAL A 15 -44.28 -23.59 -48.00
C VAL A 15 -42.77 -23.77 -47.85
N LEU A 16 -41.99 -22.83 -48.38
CA LEU A 16 -40.60 -22.65 -47.98
C LEU A 16 -40.60 -22.13 -46.55
N ALA A 17 -40.42 -23.04 -45.59
CA ALA A 17 -40.03 -22.69 -44.23
C ALA A 17 -38.61 -22.11 -44.29
N ALA A 18 -38.50 -20.79 -44.41
CA ALA A 18 -37.27 -20.10 -44.11
C ALA A 18 -37.02 -20.27 -42.60
N ALA A 19 -36.19 -21.26 -42.25
CA ALA A 19 -35.58 -21.34 -40.94
C ALA A 19 -34.70 -20.09 -40.77
N LEU A 20 -35.27 -19.06 -40.13
CA LEU A 20 -34.51 -17.97 -39.56
C LEU A 20 -33.59 -18.59 -38.51
N LEU A 21 -32.35 -18.88 -38.91
CA LEU A 21 -31.23 -19.01 -37.99
C LEU A 21 -31.13 -17.66 -37.29
N THR A 22 -31.80 -17.53 -36.14
CA THR A 22 -31.45 -16.49 -35.18
C THR A 22 -29.98 -16.73 -34.84
N PRO A 23 -29.06 -15.80 -35.15
CA PRO A 23 -27.72 -15.91 -34.59
C PRO A 23 -27.91 -16.00 -33.08
N GLY A 24 -27.46 -17.11 -32.50
CA GLY A 24 -27.46 -17.23 -31.05
C GLY A 24 -26.70 -16.04 -30.51
N CYS A 25 -27.36 -15.22 -29.70
CA CYS A 25 -26.70 -14.31 -28.80
C CYS A 25 -25.79 -15.19 -27.93
N ALA A 26 -24.53 -15.32 -28.32
CA ALA A 26 -23.51 -15.75 -27.39
C ALA A 26 -23.54 -14.70 -26.28
N ASP A 27 -23.89 -15.12 -25.06
CA ASP A 27 -23.70 -14.33 -23.86
C ASP A 27 -22.19 -14.03 -23.75
N GLY A 28 -21.75 -12.97 -24.43
CA GLY A 28 -20.40 -12.42 -24.41
C GLY A 28 -20.12 -11.66 -23.11
N GLY A 29 -20.76 -12.08 -22.01
CA GLY A 29 -20.58 -11.49 -20.71
C GLY A 29 -19.29 -11.99 -20.07
N CYS A 30 -18.52 -11.06 -19.52
CA CYS A 30 -17.37 -11.40 -18.69
C CYS A 30 -17.83 -12.08 -17.40
N ASP A 31 -17.28 -13.26 -17.13
CA ASP A 31 -17.52 -13.99 -15.88
C ASP A 31 -16.54 -13.49 -14.81
N LEU A 32 -16.96 -12.48 -14.05
CA LEU A 32 -16.16 -11.91 -12.94
C LEU A 32 -15.88 -12.91 -11.81
N SER A 33 -16.51 -14.09 -11.80
CA SER A 33 -16.18 -15.15 -10.86
C SER A 33 -14.94 -15.96 -11.28
N LYS A 34 -14.47 -15.79 -12.52
CA LYS A 34 -13.25 -16.40 -13.05
C LYS A 34 -12.07 -15.42 -13.04
N PRO A 35 -10.83 -15.93 -12.96
CA PRO A 35 -9.64 -15.09 -13.13
C PRO A 35 -9.73 -14.31 -14.45
N SER A 36 -9.46 -13.00 -14.40
CA SER A 36 -9.38 -12.20 -15.63
C SER A 36 -8.25 -12.72 -16.53
N PRO A 37 -8.41 -12.59 -17.87
CA PRO A 37 -7.37 -12.94 -18.82
C PRO A 37 -6.18 -11.99 -18.71
N GLU A 38 -5.06 -12.33 -19.37
CA GLU A 38 -3.93 -11.41 -19.46
C GLU A 38 -4.32 -10.10 -20.17
N PRO A 39 -3.89 -8.93 -19.66
CA PRO A 39 -4.19 -7.65 -20.28
C PRO A 39 -3.56 -7.55 -21.68
N SER A 40 -4.38 -7.33 -22.70
CA SER A 40 -3.93 -7.14 -24.08
C SER A 40 -3.67 -5.67 -24.43
N ALA A 41 -4.46 -4.76 -23.85
CA ALA A 41 -4.29 -3.31 -23.92
C ALA A 41 -4.80 -2.70 -22.61
N ILE A 42 -4.03 -1.78 -22.03
CA ILE A 42 -4.38 -1.12 -20.76
C ILE A 42 -4.58 0.37 -21.05
N ALA A 43 -5.79 0.87 -20.80
CA ALA A 43 -6.13 2.27 -20.96
C ALA A 43 -5.45 3.16 -19.90
N GLY A 44 -5.24 4.42 -20.26
CA GLY A 44 -4.62 5.42 -19.39
C GLY A 44 -3.11 5.55 -19.56
N LYS A 45 -2.54 6.58 -18.94
CA LYS A 45 -1.10 6.85 -19.00
C LYS A 45 -0.39 6.05 -17.92
N GLU A 46 0.55 5.20 -18.33
CA GLU A 46 1.40 4.46 -17.39
C GLU A 46 2.42 5.38 -16.71
N ARG A 47 2.71 5.09 -15.44
CA ARG A 47 3.80 5.70 -14.68
C ARG A 47 5.14 5.01 -14.99
N PRO A 48 6.28 5.72 -14.87
CA PRO A 48 7.54 5.29 -15.47
C PRO A 48 8.22 4.10 -14.75
N ILE A 49 7.98 3.91 -13.45
CA ILE A 49 8.69 2.89 -12.68
C ILE A 49 7.87 1.60 -12.65
N LYS A 50 8.44 0.52 -13.19
CA LYS A 50 7.84 -0.82 -13.15
C LYS A 50 7.99 -1.46 -11.77
N ILE A 51 6.90 -1.98 -11.22
CA ILE A 51 6.90 -2.72 -9.96
C ILE A 51 6.34 -4.12 -10.21
N GLN A 52 7.11 -5.15 -9.88
CA GLN A 52 6.62 -6.52 -9.91
C GLN A 52 6.02 -6.91 -8.57
N PRO A 53 4.96 -7.75 -8.54
CA PRO A 53 4.53 -8.40 -7.32
C PRO A 53 5.70 -9.11 -6.65
N GLY A 54 5.85 -8.92 -5.34
CA GLY A 54 7.00 -9.42 -4.62
C GLY A 54 6.76 -9.57 -3.13
N ARG A 55 7.74 -10.09 -2.41
CA ARG A 55 7.72 -10.12 -0.94
C ARG A 55 8.22 -8.78 -0.43
N PHE A 56 7.60 -8.29 0.64
CA PHE A 56 8.21 -7.20 1.41
C PHE A 56 9.44 -7.78 2.11
N ALA A 57 10.64 -7.34 1.70
CA ALA A 57 11.85 -7.70 2.41
C ALA A 57 11.92 -6.89 3.72
N GLY A 58 11.59 -5.60 3.66
CA GLY A 58 11.68 -4.71 4.82
C GLY A 58 13.08 -4.72 5.43
N LEU A 59 13.18 -4.23 6.66
CA LEU A 59 14.35 -4.47 7.50
C LEU A 59 13.97 -5.50 8.56
N SER A 60 14.81 -6.50 8.74
CA SER A 60 14.71 -7.40 9.89
C SER A 60 15.11 -6.68 11.18
N GLY A 61 14.61 -7.17 12.32
CA GLY A 61 15.02 -6.67 13.62
C GLY A 61 16.53 -6.79 13.85
N ASP A 62 17.15 -7.86 13.34
CA ASP A 62 18.60 -8.07 13.45
C ASP A 62 19.40 -7.05 12.64
N GLU A 63 18.95 -6.71 11.43
CA GLU A 63 19.57 -5.64 10.62
C GLU A 63 19.48 -4.28 11.32
N ILE A 64 18.32 -3.94 11.89
CA ILE A 64 18.13 -2.69 12.63
C ILE A 64 19.02 -2.67 13.88
N ASN A 65 19.03 -3.76 14.66
CA ASN A 65 19.84 -3.88 15.87
C ASN A 65 21.34 -3.78 15.58
N ALA A 66 21.80 -4.35 14.45
CA ALA A 66 23.19 -4.25 14.03
C ALA A 66 23.57 -2.82 13.60
N ALA A 67 22.62 -2.05 13.06
CA ALA A 67 22.85 -0.68 12.59
C ALA A 67 22.78 0.38 13.69
N VAL A 68 22.19 0.08 14.85
CA VAL A 68 22.07 1.03 15.96
C VAL A 68 22.94 0.57 17.14
N PRO A 69 24.08 1.24 17.38
CA PRO A 69 24.94 0.93 18.51
C PRO A 69 24.20 1.05 19.84
N VAL A 70 24.31 0.02 20.67
CA VAL A 70 23.81 0.04 22.04
C VAL A 70 24.83 0.77 22.92
N PRO A 71 24.41 1.72 23.77
CA PRO A 71 25.30 2.36 24.73
C PRO A 71 25.89 1.33 25.70
N GLY A 72 27.16 1.48 26.06
CA GLY A 72 27.79 0.63 27.05
C GLY A 72 27.34 0.95 28.48
N GLY A 73 27.42 -0.04 29.39
CA GLY A 73 27.18 0.16 30.82
C GLY A 73 25.69 0.28 31.19
N HIS A 74 25.37 1.30 32.00
CA HIS A 74 24.00 1.60 32.45
C HIS A 74 23.49 2.85 31.73
N PRO A 75 22.82 2.71 30.56
CA PRO A 75 22.35 3.87 29.81
C PRO A 75 21.28 4.64 30.58
N SER A 76 21.35 5.96 30.48
CA SER A 76 20.30 6.87 30.92
C SER A 76 18.97 6.60 30.18
N TYR A 77 17.86 7.06 30.75
CA TYR A 77 16.56 6.96 30.09
C TYR A 77 16.55 7.69 28.74
N THR A 78 17.18 8.86 28.66
CA THR A 78 17.34 9.61 27.41
C THR A 78 18.03 8.76 26.34
N GLU A 79 19.14 8.11 26.67
CA GLU A 79 19.87 7.25 25.73
C GLU A 79 19.03 6.05 25.27
N GLN A 80 18.28 5.42 26.17
CA GLN A 80 17.41 4.29 25.83
C GLN A 80 16.28 4.72 24.87
N VAL A 81 15.67 5.88 25.11
CA VAL A 81 14.66 6.46 24.21
C VAL A 81 15.27 6.76 22.84
N LEU A 82 16.42 7.42 22.80
CA LEU A 82 17.09 7.79 21.54
C LEU A 82 17.47 6.56 20.70
N VAL A 83 17.96 5.49 21.32
CA VAL A 83 18.19 4.20 20.64
C VAL A 83 16.89 3.69 20.02
N GLY A 84 15.80 3.67 20.78
CA GLY A 84 14.51 3.23 20.25
C GLY A 84 13.96 4.12 19.12
N LEU A 85 14.16 5.44 19.19
CA LEU A 85 13.80 6.36 18.11
C LEU A 85 14.63 6.13 16.86
N ARG A 86 15.93 5.83 16.98
CA ARG A 86 16.77 5.43 15.85
C ARG A 86 16.26 4.15 15.19
N HIS A 87 15.88 3.14 15.98
CA HIS A 87 15.28 1.91 15.44
C HIS A 87 13.99 2.21 14.65
N LYS A 88 13.10 3.01 15.24
CA LYS A 88 11.84 3.40 14.59
C LYS A 88 12.09 4.23 13.32
N THR A 89 13.10 5.09 13.31
CA THR A 89 13.50 5.89 12.15
C THR A 89 14.01 5.01 11.01
N LEU A 90 14.87 4.02 11.29
CA LEU A 90 15.33 3.05 10.29
C LEU A 90 14.17 2.22 9.74
N ALA A 91 13.28 1.73 10.61
CA ALA A 91 12.10 0.97 10.19
C ALA A 91 11.18 1.80 9.28
N MET A 92 10.99 3.08 9.58
CA MET A 92 10.19 4.02 8.79
C MET A 92 10.81 4.32 7.42
N ALA A 93 12.13 4.54 7.39
CA ALA A 93 12.88 4.71 6.15
C ALA A 93 12.81 3.44 5.26
N GLY A 94 12.69 2.27 5.90
CA GLY A 94 12.67 0.95 5.27
C GLY A 94 14.01 0.57 4.65
N ALA A 95 15.11 1.21 5.08
CA ALA A 95 16.46 0.94 4.63
C ALA A 95 17.48 1.28 5.72
N ILE A 96 18.55 0.47 5.80
CA ILE A 96 19.70 0.79 6.64
C ILE A 96 20.36 2.04 6.07
N GLY A 97 20.65 2.98 6.95
CA GLY A 97 21.29 4.24 6.64
C GLY A 97 21.93 4.84 7.88
N GLU A 98 22.68 5.91 7.69
CA GLU A 98 23.36 6.60 8.78
C GLU A 98 22.34 7.29 9.70
N THR A 99 22.51 7.09 11.01
CA THR A 99 21.76 7.80 12.06
C THR A 99 22.73 8.35 13.10
N ASP A 100 22.47 9.55 13.59
CA ASP A 100 23.21 10.11 14.73
C ASP A 100 22.73 9.53 16.07
N ALA A 101 23.34 9.96 17.16
CA ALA A 101 22.90 9.62 18.51
C ALA A 101 21.54 10.24 18.89
N GLY A 102 21.07 11.23 18.12
CA GLY A 102 19.92 12.05 18.43
C GLY A 102 20.09 12.97 19.64
N ARG A 103 19.05 13.75 19.93
CA ARG A 103 18.97 14.68 21.07
C ARG A 103 17.53 14.88 21.51
N CYS A 104 17.31 15.18 22.77
CA CYS A 104 16.02 15.63 23.28
C CYS A 104 16.12 17.08 23.77
N ASP A 105 15.02 17.82 23.70
CA ASP A 105 14.94 19.21 24.20
C ASP A 105 15.16 19.26 25.72
N GLU A 106 14.76 18.20 26.42
CA GLU A 106 14.98 17.97 27.83
C GLU A 106 15.34 16.50 28.07
N ASP A 107 16.10 16.23 29.14
CA ASP A 107 16.39 14.87 29.58
C ASP A 107 15.10 14.12 29.91
N VAL A 108 15.01 12.88 29.44
CA VAL A 108 13.85 12.04 29.68
C VAL A 108 13.81 11.66 31.15
N VAL A 109 12.80 12.15 31.85
CA VAL A 109 12.52 11.77 33.23
C VAL A 109 11.52 10.62 33.26
N GLY A 110 11.82 9.56 34.01
CA GLY A 110 10.91 8.43 34.26
C GLY A 110 9.71 8.83 35.12
N ARG A 111 8.84 9.70 34.59
CA ARG A 111 7.62 10.18 35.23
C ARG A 111 6.49 10.09 34.22
N VAL A 112 5.40 9.40 34.56
CA VAL A 112 4.22 9.29 33.69
C VAL A 112 3.67 10.67 33.33
N GLY A 113 3.30 10.85 32.06
CA GLY A 113 2.84 12.12 31.52
C GLY A 113 3.96 13.12 31.19
N PHE A 114 5.23 12.79 31.50
CA PHE A 114 6.35 13.58 30.99
C PHE A 114 6.38 13.48 29.47
N THR A 115 6.43 14.65 28.82
CA THR A 115 6.50 14.77 27.37
C THR A 115 7.71 15.60 27.00
N THR A 116 8.48 15.14 26.02
CA THR A 116 9.60 15.90 25.45
C THR A 116 9.65 15.70 23.94
N ARG A 117 10.33 16.61 23.25
CA ARG A 117 10.65 16.45 21.83
C ARG A 117 12.05 15.89 21.71
N CYS A 118 12.20 14.88 20.87
CA CYS A 118 13.49 14.33 20.52
C CYS A 118 13.67 14.35 19.01
N THR A 119 14.89 14.56 18.55
CA THR A 119 15.24 14.58 17.13
C THR A 119 16.35 13.56 16.89
N VAL A 120 16.18 12.74 15.87
CA VAL A 120 17.19 11.82 15.34
C VAL A 120 17.42 12.21 13.88
N THR A 121 18.63 12.07 13.37
CA THR A 121 18.85 12.21 11.91
C THR A 121 18.88 10.87 11.21
N TYR A 122 18.43 10.86 9.94
CA TYR A 122 18.63 9.76 9.00
C TYR A 122 19.20 10.33 7.71
N GLU A 123 20.39 9.89 7.30
CA GLU A 123 21.06 10.38 6.08
C GLU A 123 21.11 11.93 6.03
N GLY A 124 21.38 12.56 7.18
CA GLY A 124 21.43 14.01 7.34
C GLY A 124 20.07 14.73 7.43
N VAL A 125 18.94 14.02 7.36
CA VAL A 125 17.59 14.58 7.50
C VAL A 125 17.12 14.47 8.94
N GLU A 126 16.73 15.59 9.55
CA GLU A 126 16.14 15.60 10.90
C GLU A 126 14.74 14.97 10.90
N VAL A 127 14.54 14.03 11.82
CA VAL A 127 13.28 13.33 12.08
C VAL A 127 12.86 13.67 13.51
N PRO A 128 11.99 14.69 13.69
CA PRO A 128 11.48 15.07 14.99
C PRO A 128 10.40 14.11 15.50
N TRP A 129 10.43 13.81 16.79
CA TRP A 129 9.53 12.93 17.52
C TRP A 129 9.00 13.62 18.76
N VAL A 130 7.73 13.38 19.08
CA VAL A 130 7.19 13.59 20.43
C VAL A 130 7.33 12.28 21.19
N VAL A 131 7.93 12.34 22.38
CA VAL A 131 8.05 11.21 23.30
C VAL A 131 7.20 11.51 24.52
N GLU A 132 6.37 10.55 24.90
CA GLU A 132 5.58 10.61 26.13
C GLU A 132 5.87 9.38 26.97
N ILE A 133 6.22 9.59 28.24
CA ILE A 133 6.38 8.51 29.21
C ILE A 133 5.00 8.07 29.68
N THR A 134 4.70 6.80 29.47
CA THR A 134 3.42 6.15 29.76
C THR A 134 3.60 5.02 30.77
N GLY A 135 2.49 4.43 31.23
CA GLY A 135 2.49 3.31 32.16
C GLY A 135 1.75 3.64 33.45
N THR A 136 2.01 2.87 34.50
CA THR A 136 1.37 3.05 35.81
C THR A 136 2.39 3.48 36.84
N GLU A 137 2.06 4.51 37.63
CA GLU A 137 2.87 4.90 38.80
C GLU A 137 2.89 3.82 39.90
N GLN A 138 2.05 2.81 39.78
CA GLN A 138 2.01 1.66 40.67
C GLN A 138 3.04 0.64 40.21
N ALA A 139 4.02 0.43 41.08
CA ALA A 139 5.03 -0.60 40.91
C ALA A 139 4.36 -1.99 40.92
N VAL A 140 4.42 -2.71 39.80
CA VAL A 140 3.88 -4.09 39.70
C VAL A 140 4.67 -5.06 40.60
N MET A 141 5.88 -4.66 41.01
CA MET A 141 6.73 -5.35 41.97
C MET A 141 7.29 -4.36 43.01
N PRO A 142 7.58 -4.78 44.25
CA PRO A 142 8.20 -3.90 45.25
C PRO A 142 9.50 -3.29 44.71
N GLY A 143 9.51 -1.96 44.51
CA GLY A 143 10.67 -1.20 44.02
C GLY A 143 10.83 -1.11 42.50
N GLY A 144 9.91 -1.64 41.70
CA GLY A 144 9.98 -1.59 40.23
C GLY A 144 8.93 -0.67 39.64
N LEU A 145 9.32 0.50 39.14
CA LEU A 145 8.43 1.33 38.34
C LEU A 145 8.34 0.74 36.92
N ASP A 146 7.13 0.38 36.49
CA ASP A 146 6.87 -0.13 35.13
C ASP A 146 6.47 1.05 34.23
N TYR A 147 7.49 1.81 33.81
CA TYR A 147 7.30 2.88 32.85
C TYR A 147 7.64 2.40 31.45
N THR A 148 6.76 2.73 30.52
CA THR A 148 6.96 2.57 29.08
C THR A 148 7.02 3.96 28.44
N TYR A 149 7.28 4.04 27.15
CA TYR A 149 7.10 5.29 26.42
C TYR A 149 6.39 5.05 25.11
N THR A 150 5.62 6.04 24.69
CA THR A 150 5.12 6.14 23.34
C THR A 150 5.93 7.20 22.59
N SER A 151 5.99 7.06 21.27
CA SER A 151 6.62 8.07 20.43
C SER A 151 5.83 8.25 19.15
N GLN A 152 5.64 9.50 18.76
CA GLN A 152 4.94 9.89 17.54
C GLN A 152 5.86 10.74 16.69
N PRO A 153 6.07 10.40 15.41
CA PRO A 153 6.86 11.25 14.53
C PRO A 153 6.07 12.53 14.22
N LEU A 154 6.78 13.66 14.13
CA LEU A 154 6.22 14.92 13.64
C LEU A 154 6.50 15.13 12.15
N ALA A 155 7.53 14.45 11.64
CA ALA A 155 7.79 14.24 10.24
C ALA A 155 8.29 12.79 10.05
N SER A 156 7.98 12.20 8.90
CA SER A 156 8.47 10.90 8.51
C SER A 156 9.60 11.02 7.48
N VAL A 157 10.43 9.98 7.40
CA VAL A 157 11.49 9.84 6.40
C VAL A 157 11.30 8.51 5.66
N HIS A 158 11.40 8.56 4.33
CA HIS A 158 11.11 7.43 3.47
C HIS A 158 12.09 7.34 2.31
N THR A 159 12.39 6.11 1.91
CA THR A 159 13.17 5.85 0.71
C THR A 159 12.25 5.47 -0.45
N ALA A 160 12.66 5.73 -1.69
CA ALA A 160 11.95 5.21 -2.87
C ALA A 160 11.80 3.68 -2.78
N ARG A 161 12.83 2.99 -2.29
CA ARG A 161 12.84 1.55 -2.08
C ARG A 161 11.70 1.09 -1.17
N SER A 162 11.49 1.73 -0.03
CA SER A 162 10.45 1.30 0.92
C SER A 162 9.04 1.46 0.34
N VAL A 163 8.81 2.51 -0.46
CA VAL A 163 7.55 2.68 -1.19
C VAL A 163 7.37 1.59 -2.25
N TYR A 164 8.39 1.36 -3.08
CA TYR A 164 8.32 0.37 -4.16
C TYR A 164 8.15 -1.06 -3.66
N GLU A 165 8.90 -1.45 -2.63
CA GLU A 165 8.76 -2.78 -2.01
C GLU A 165 7.43 -2.93 -1.26
N GLY A 166 6.98 -1.87 -0.58
CA GLY A 166 5.66 -1.86 0.05
C GLY A 166 4.53 -2.06 -0.96
N PHE A 167 4.63 -1.40 -2.13
CA PHE A 167 3.67 -1.57 -3.20
C PHE A 167 3.75 -2.95 -3.86
N ALA A 168 4.96 -3.45 -4.11
CA ALA A 168 5.20 -4.81 -4.62
C ALA A 168 4.55 -5.88 -3.74
N PHE A 169 4.66 -5.74 -2.42
CA PHE A 169 4.02 -6.62 -1.45
C PHE A 169 2.50 -6.56 -1.50
N GLN A 170 1.94 -5.35 -1.63
CA GLN A 170 0.51 -5.18 -1.77
C GLN A 170 -0.02 -5.83 -3.07
N LEU A 171 0.72 -5.70 -4.18
CA LEU A 171 0.39 -6.35 -5.44
C LEU A 171 0.38 -7.88 -5.29
N ALA A 172 1.37 -8.47 -4.62
CA ALA A 172 1.40 -9.92 -4.39
C ALA A 172 0.19 -10.43 -3.60
N GLY A 173 -0.37 -9.61 -2.69
CA GLY A 173 -1.57 -9.95 -1.93
C GLY A 173 -2.88 -9.78 -2.69
N MET A 174 -2.92 -9.01 -3.79
CA MET A 174 -4.17 -8.65 -4.48
C MET A 174 -4.24 -9.15 -5.93
N ARG A 175 -3.11 -9.10 -6.66
CA ARG A 175 -2.97 -9.23 -8.11
C ARG A 175 -1.56 -9.75 -8.44
N ASP A 176 -1.21 -10.93 -7.95
CA ASP A 176 0.09 -11.58 -8.16
C ASP A 176 0.49 -11.76 -9.64
N LYS A 177 -0.48 -11.69 -10.55
CA LYS A 177 -0.29 -11.77 -12.01
C LYS A 177 -0.03 -10.43 -12.70
N TYR A 178 -0.33 -9.30 -12.06
CA TYR A 178 -0.26 -7.99 -12.70
C TYR A 178 0.88 -7.15 -12.13
N GLU A 179 1.69 -6.59 -13.03
CA GLU A 179 2.64 -5.56 -12.67
C GLU A 179 1.92 -4.28 -12.24
N GLY A 180 2.58 -3.52 -11.38
CA GLY A 180 2.21 -2.15 -11.07
C GLY A 180 3.17 -1.15 -11.69
N ARG A 181 2.76 0.12 -11.64
CA ARG A 181 3.63 1.25 -12.00
C ARG A 181 3.70 2.24 -10.84
N CYS A 182 4.79 2.96 -10.68
CA CYS A 182 4.87 4.08 -9.75
C CYS A 182 5.55 5.27 -10.39
N ASP A 183 5.33 6.44 -9.80
CA ASP A 183 6.16 7.61 -10.08
C ASP A 183 7.63 7.34 -9.81
N GLN A 184 8.48 8.15 -10.44
CA GLN A 184 9.88 8.25 -10.04
C GLN A 184 9.95 9.04 -8.74
N ILE A 185 10.11 8.32 -7.63
CA ILE A 185 10.17 8.86 -6.27
C ILE A 185 11.63 9.19 -5.97
N PRO A 186 11.94 10.33 -5.32
CA PRO A 186 13.29 10.63 -4.86
C PRO A 186 13.85 9.51 -3.98
N ALA A 187 15.16 9.30 -4.03
CA ALA A 187 15.83 8.27 -3.24
C ALA A 187 15.52 8.39 -1.73
N LEU A 188 15.36 9.62 -1.26
CA LEU A 188 14.98 9.99 0.10
C LEU A 188 13.98 11.16 0.05
N PHE A 189 12.91 11.09 0.82
CA PHE A 189 11.96 12.19 0.98
C PHE A 189 11.35 12.20 2.37
N THR A 190 10.76 13.33 2.74
CA THR A 190 10.00 13.49 3.99
C THR A 190 8.55 13.81 3.71
N ALA A 191 7.71 13.47 4.68
CA ALA A 191 6.30 13.78 4.66
C ALA A 191 5.79 13.97 6.09
N LYS A 192 4.60 14.55 6.24
CA LYS A 192 3.96 14.59 7.55
C LYS A 192 3.11 13.33 7.72
N PRO A 193 3.07 12.73 8.92
CA PRO A 193 2.09 11.69 9.25
C PRO A 193 0.66 12.16 8.98
N GLY A 194 -0.18 11.23 8.54
CA GLY A 194 -1.57 11.47 8.15
C GLY A 194 -1.76 12.20 6.81
N GLN A 195 -0.72 12.35 5.99
CA GLN A 195 -0.81 13.08 4.72
C GLN A 195 -0.60 12.21 3.48
N ASP A 196 -1.37 12.53 2.44
CA ASP A 196 -1.08 12.08 1.08
C ASP A 196 0.17 12.80 0.56
N THR A 197 1.08 12.03 -0.02
CA THR A 197 2.19 12.58 -0.79
C THR A 197 1.73 12.97 -2.20
N GLU A 198 2.58 13.69 -2.93
CA GLU A 198 2.37 13.97 -4.35
C GLU A 198 2.54 12.72 -5.24
N TYR A 199 3.18 11.68 -4.72
CA TYR A 199 3.48 10.47 -5.47
C TYR A 199 2.28 9.53 -5.56
N ARG A 200 2.31 8.74 -6.63
CA ARG A 200 1.29 7.76 -6.95
C ARG A 200 1.92 6.47 -7.44
N CYS A 201 1.25 5.38 -7.11
CA CYS A 201 1.43 4.09 -7.74
C CYS A 201 0.17 3.73 -8.51
N GLN A 202 0.23 2.72 -9.38
CA GLN A 202 -0.83 2.31 -10.27
C GLN A 202 -0.92 0.79 -10.25
N LEU A 203 -2.16 0.31 -10.29
CA LEU A 203 -2.47 -1.08 -10.53
C LEU A 203 -3.32 -1.20 -11.80
N ILE A 204 -3.30 -2.40 -12.38
CA ILE A 204 -4.21 -2.74 -13.46
C ILE A 204 -5.56 -3.11 -12.85
N ASN A 205 -6.59 -2.36 -13.21
CA ASN A 205 -7.98 -2.72 -12.94
C ASN A 205 -8.55 -3.43 -14.18
N ALA A 206 -9.17 -4.58 -13.97
CA ALA A 206 -9.89 -5.29 -15.01
C ALA A 206 -11.39 -5.07 -14.78
N PHE A 207 -12.10 -4.71 -15.85
CA PHE A 207 -13.55 -4.45 -15.81
C PHE A 207 -14.23 -5.08 -17.02
N CYS A 208 -15.56 -5.18 -16.98
CA CYS A 208 -16.34 -5.77 -18.06
C CYS A 208 -16.88 -4.67 -18.96
N GLU A 209 -16.59 -4.76 -20.25
CA GLU A 209 -17.30 -4.03 -21.30
C GLU A 209 -18.18 -5.01 -22.09
N ASN A 210 -19.09 -4.46 -22.90
CA ASN A 210 -20.03 -5.26 -23.70
C ASN A 210 -19.34 -6.26 -24.64
N ASP A 211 -18.07 -6.02 -24.99
CA ASP A 211 -17.28 -6.82 -25.93
C ASP A 211 -16.16 -7.65 -25.26
N GLY A 212 -16.12 -7.71 -23.92
CA GLY A 212 -15.12 -8.48 -23.18
C GLY A 212 -14.46 -7.70 -22.04
N TYR A 213 -13.26 -8.16 -21.62
CA TYR A 213 -12.53 -7.52 -20.53
C TYR A 213 -11.85 -6.24 -21.02
N GLY A 214 -12.12 -5.13 -20.35
CA GLY A 214 -11.35 -3.90 -20.40
C GLY A 214 -10.30 -3.88 -19.29
N PHE A 215 -9.19 -3.18 -19.55
CA PHE A 215 -8.13 -2.97 -18.55
C PHE A 215 -7.74 -1.50 -18.53
N GLU A 216 -7.49 -0.97 -17.35
CA GLU A 216 -7.04 0.41 -17.16
C GLU A 216 -6.03 0.54 -16.02
N TRP A 217 -5.19 1.56 -16.10
CA TRP A 217 -4.35 1.99 -14.99
C TRP A 217 -5.17 2.78 -13.98
N VAL A 218 -5.21 2.31 -12.74
CA VAL A 218 -5.86 3.01 -11.62
C VAL A 218 -4.81 3.50 -10.65
N ASP A 219 -4.80 4.82 -10.45
CA ASP A 219 -3.90 5.47 -9.50
C ASP A 219 -4.25 5.11 -8.04
N ARG A 220 -3.20 5.00 -7.25
CA ARG A 220 -3.19 4.79 -5.82
C ARG A 220 -2.32 5.87 -5.18
N ARG A 221 -2.89 6.58 -4.21
CA ARG A 221 -2.18 7.62 -3.45
C ARG A 221 -1.15 6.96 -2.55
N VAL A 222 0.10 7.41 -2.62
CA VAL A 222 1.10 7.07 -1.60
C VAL A 222 0.81 7.96 -0.39
N HIS A 223 0.31 7.34 0.67
CA HIS A 223 -0.15 8.00 1.90
C HIS A 223 0.75 7.62 3.07
N ILE A 224 1.09 8.60 3.91
CA ILE A 224 1.80 8.35 5.16
C ILE A 224 0.78 8.30 6.28
N ASP A 225 0.65 7.14 6.94
CA ASP A 225 -0.28 6.98 8.05
C ASP A 225 0.13 7.78 9.30
N GLU A 226 -0.73 7.83 10.31
CA GLU A 226 -0.50 8.56 11.57
C GLU A 226 0.75 8.09 12.35
N LYS A 227 1.24 6.87 12.08
CA LYS A 227 2.46 6.32 12.69
C LYS A 227 3.69 6.60 11.84
N GLY A 228 3.54 7.28 10.71
CA GLY A 228 4.60 7.54 9.75
C GLY A 228 4.87 6.39 8.80
N GLY A 229 3.98 5.39 8.66
CA GLY A 229 4.14 4.26 7.72
C GLY A 229 3.59 4.55 6.33
N VAL A 230 4.16 3.93 5.29
CA VAL A 230 3.66 4.06 3.90
C VAL A 230 2.46 3.14 3.67
N THR A 231 1.38 3.69 3.10
CA THR A 231 0.17 2.98 2.69
C THR A 231 -0.31 3.45 1.31
N PHE A 232 -1.23 2.70 0.69
CA PHE A 232 -1.72 2.99 -0.66
C PHE A 232 -3.24 2.99 -0.74
N ALA A 233 -3.84 4.17 -0.88
CA ALA A 233 -5.29 4.35 -0.97
C ALA A 233 -5.77 4.50 -2.43
N GLY A 234 -7.00 4.07 -2.74
CA GLY A 234 -7.64 4.38 -4.03
C GLY A 234 -7.91 5.87 -4.17
N VAL A 235 -7.89 6.38 -5.40
CA VAL A 235 -8.27 7.78 -5.67
C VAL A 235 -9.76 7.97 -5.55
#